data_AF-A0A0F2L451-F1
#
_entry.id   AF-A0A0F2L451-F1
#
_cell.length_a   1.000
_cell.length_b   1.000
_cell.length_c   1.000
_cell.angle_alpha   90.00
_cell.angle_beta   90.00
_cell.angle_gamma   90.00
#
_symmetry.space_group_name_H-M   'P 1'
#
loop_
_entity.id
_entity.type
_entity.pdbx_description
1 polymer ?
#
loop_
_entity_poly.entity_id
_entity_poly.type
_entity_poly.pdbx_seq_one_letter_code
_entity_poly.pdbx_strand_id
1 'polypeptide(L)' 'MVFCPVCGREYANSSSLLKHVKLKSRYDTAHMTFWLEFQKYMSVPKEEWSMLTKTDLFREFLRERGLL' A
#
# COMPACT_ATOMS: atom_id res chain seq x y z
N MET A 1 8.57 -11.51 -6.18
CA MET A 1 8.36 -10.06 -6.40
C MET A 1 6.97 -9.69 -5.90
N VAL A 2 6.47 -8.46 -6.09
CA VAL A 2 5.13 -8.03 -5.63
C VAL A 2 4.40 -7.31 -6.76
N PHE A 3 3.13 -7.67 -7.02
CA PHE A 3 2.33 -7.07 -8.09
C PHE A 3 1.46 -5.93 -7.58
N CYS A 4 1.19 -4.92 -8.42
CA CYS A 4 0.23 -3.88 -8.12
C CYS A 4 -1.21 -4.39 -8.34
N PRO A 5 -2.08 -4.43 -7.31
CA PRO A 5 -3.44 -4.96 -7.42
C PRO A 5 -4.35 -4.11 -8.32
N VAL A 6 -3.95 -2.88 -8.64
CA VAL A 6 -4.73 -1.95 -9.48
C VAL A 6 -4.38 -2.06 -10.97
N CYS A 7 -3.14 -2.41 -11.33
CA CYS A 7 -2.69 -2.39 -12.74
C CYS A 7 -1.79 -3.56 -13.16
N GLY A 8 -1.65 -4.61 -12.34
CA GLY A 8 -0.89 -5.82 -12.65
C GLY A 8 0.62 -5.65 -12.80
N ARG A 9 1.16 -4.43 -12.68
CA ARG A 9 2.61 -4.17 -12.81
C ARG A 9 3.39 -4.81 -11.68
N GLU A 10 4.47 -5.50 -12.04
CA GLU A 10 5.42 -6.10 -11.12
C GLU A 10 6.36 -5.04 -10.50
N TYR A 11 6.73 -5.26 -9.23
CA TYR A 11 7.72 -4.49 -8.48
C TYR A 11 8.62 -5.42 -7.68
N ALA A 12 9.92 -5.15 -7.68
CA ALA A 12 10.92 -5.96 -6.96
C ALA A 12 10.63 -6.12 -5.46
N ASN A 13 10.01 -5.13 -4.81
CA ASN A 13 9.61 -5.18 -3.40
C ASN A 13 8.47 -4.21 -3.07
N SER A 14 7.91 -4.36 -1.87
CA SER A 14 6.80 -3.57 -1.32
C SER A 14 7.07 -2.06 -1.26
N SER A 15 8.33 -1.63 -1.08
CA SER A 15 8.67 -0.19 -1.05
C SER A 15 8.59 0.45 -2.43
N SER A 16 9.03 -0.26 -3.48
CA SER A 16 8.86 0.17 -4.87
C SER A 16 7.39 0.21 -5.28
N LEU A 17 6.60 -0.78 -4.86
CA LEU A 17 5.14 -0.78 -5.07
C LEU A 17 4.46 0.40 -4.35
N LEU A 18 4.80 0.64 -3.07
CA LEU A 18 4.29 1.76 -2.28
C LEU A 18 4.57 3.12 -2.95
N LYS A 19 5.79 3.31 -3.47
CA LYS A 19 6.17 4.51 -4.24
C LYS A 19 5.34 4.64 -5.52
N HIS A 20 5.14 3.55 -6.26
CA HIS A 20 4.31 3.54 -7.47
C HIS A 20 2.86 3.95 -7.18
N VAL A 21 2.20 3.33 -6.18
CA VAL A 21 0.81 3.64 -5.81
C VAL A 21 0.68 5.11 -5.42
N LYS A 22 1.56 5.63 -4.56
CA LYS A 22 1.58 7.05 -4.12
C LYS A 22 1.81 8.04 -5.26
N LEU A 23 2.50 7.64 -6.33
CA LEU A 23 2.73 8.48 -7.51
C LEU A 23 1.55 8.42 -8.50
N LYS A 24 0.96 7.24 -8.69
CA LYS A 24 -0.20 7.05 -9.58
C LYS A 24 -1.50 7.62 -9.02
N SER A 25 -1.70 7.62 -7.71
CA SER A 25 -2.87 8.20 -7.04
C SER A 25 -3.10 9.70 -7.28
N ARG A 26 -2.16 10.39 -7.93
CA ARG A 26 -2.29 11.79 -8.38
C ARG A 26 -2.95 11.96 -9.75
N TYR A 27 -3.01 10.90 -10.56
CA TYR A 27 -3.38 10.95 -11.98
C TYR A 27 -4.32 9.82 -12.42
N ASP A 28 -4.58 8.85 -11.54
CA ASP A 28 -5.36 7.65 -11.81
C ASP A 28 -6.31 7.38 -10.64
N THR A 29 -7.61 7.37 -10.92
CA THR A 29 -8.67 7.28 -9.91
C THR A 29 -8.67 5.94 -9.18
N ALA A 30 -8.29 4.83 -9.83
CA ALA A 30 -8.26 3.53 -9.19
C ALA A 30 -7.09 3.43 -8.19
N HIS A 31 -5.91 3.95 -8.56
CA HIS A 31 -4.79 4.08 -7.63
C HIS A 31 -5.08 5.12 -6.54
N MET A 32 -5.89 6.15 -6.82
CA MET A 32 -6.36 7.12 -5.82
C MET A 32 -7.25 6.45 -4.77
N THR A 33 -8.26 5.68 -5.17
CA THR A 33 -9.12 4.93 -4.24
C THR A 33 -8.29 3.98 -3.38
N PHE A 34 -7.44 3.14 -3.99
CA PHE A 34 -6.59 2.20 -3.26
C PHE A 34 -5.59 2.88 -2.31
N TRP A 35 -5.06 4.05 -2.69
CA TRP A 35 -4.22 4.87 -1.82
C TRP A 35 -5.00 5.48 -0.65
N LEU A 36 -6.23 5.93 -0.86
CA LEU A 36 -7.12 6.44 0.20
C LEU A 36 -7.53 5.33 1.18
N GLU A 37 -7.75 4.10 0.72
CA GLU A 37 -7.96 2.95 1.60
C GLU A 37 -6.74 2.68 2.49
N PHE A 38 -5.52 2.72 1.94
CA PHE A 38 -4.30 2.60 2.73
C PHE A 38 -4.13 3.78 3.71
N GLN A 39 -4.50 5.01 3.31
CA GLN A 39 -4.54 6.13 4.25
C GLN A 39 -5.52 5.90 5.41
N LYS A 40 -6.74 5.44 5.12
CA LYS A 40 -7.75 5.11 6.13
C LYS A 40 -7.26 4.00 7.07
N TYR A 41 -6.56 2.99 6.54
CA TYR A 41 -5.92 1.93 7.35
C TYR A 41 -4.92 2.52 8.35
N MET A 42 -3.96 3.34 7.88
CA MET A 42 -3.00 4.02 8.76
C MET A 42 -3.62 4.99 9.78
N SER A 43 -4.87 5.43 9.57
CA SER A 43 -5.59 6.29 10.51
C SER A 43 -6.24 5.55 11.69
N VAL A 44 -6.23 4.22 11.70
CA VAL A 44 -6.67 3.42 12.86
C VAL A 44 -5.47 3.16 13.76
N PRO A 45 -5.39 3.72 14.98
CA PRO A 45 -4.25 3.44 15.86
C PRO A 45 -4.30 2.00 16.39
N LYS A 46 -3.23 1.23 16.14
CA LYS A 46 -2.90 0.00 16.86
C LYS A 46 -1.58 0.24 17.61
N GLU A 47 -1.46 -0.17 18.87
CA GLU A 47 -0.26 0.10 19.69
C GLU A 47 1.02 -0.53 19.10
N GLU A 48 0.87 -1.71 18.52
CA GLU A 48 1.90 -2.47 17.79
C GLU A 48 2.53 -1.70 16.61
N TRP A 49 1.83 -0.70 16.06
CA TRP A 49 2.30 0.08 14.91
C TRP A 49 3.30 1.17 15.26
N SER A 50 3.49 1.46 16.55
CA SER A 50 4.45 2.45 17.05
C SER A 50 5.89 2.24 16.57
N MET A 51 6.27 1.00 16.24
CA MET A 51 7.61 0.63 15.75
C MET A 51 7.67 0.32 14.23
N LEU A 52 6.54 0.31 13.52
CA LEU A 52 6.48 -0.11 12.12
C LEU A 52 6.75 1.03 11.15
N THR A 53 7.57 0.79 10.12
CA THR A 53 7.73 1.79 9.05
C THR A 53 6.48 1.83 8.17
N LYS A 54 6.29 2.93 7.42
CA LYS A 54 5.22 3.02 6.42
C LYS A 54 5.29 1.96 5.32
N THR A 55 6.44 1.31 5.10
CA THR A 55 6.55 0.16 4.18
C THR A 55 5.99 -1.11 4.81
N ASP A 56 6.11 -1.26 6.12
CA ASP A 56 5.65 -2.44 6.85
C ASP A 56 4.15 -2.36 7.14
N LEU A 57 3.64 -1.18 7.49
CA LEU A 57 2.21 -0.90 7.48
C LEU A 57 1.57 -1.17 6.11
N PHE A 58 2.29 -0.91 5.01
CA PHE A 58 1.82 -1.24 3.66
C PHE A 58 1.90 -2.74 3.35
N ARG A 59 2.84 -3.49 3.94
CA ARG A 59 2.90 -4.95 3.83
C ARG A 59 1.74 -5.61 4.57
N GLU A 60 1.47 -5.18 5.80
CA GLU A 60 0.32 -5.70 6.57
C GLU A 60 -1.01 -5.33 5.91
N PHE A 61 -1.15 -4.10 5.36
CA PHE A 61 -2.30 -3.72 4.56
C PHE A 61 -2.52 -4.61 3.31
N LEU A 62 -1.46 -5.09 2.66
CA LEU A 62 -1.57 -6.04 1.55
C LEU A 62 -1.90 -7.46 2.06
N ARG A 63 -1.26 -7.90 3.15
CA ARG A 63 -1.47 -9.23 3.77
C ARG A 63 -2.89 -9.41 4.30
N GLU A 64 -3.42 -8.43 5.06
CA GLU A 64 -4.81 -8.44 5.56
C GLU A 64 -5.85 -8.52 4.43
N ARG A 65 -5.45 -8.26 3.17
CA ARG A 65 -6.30 -8.26 1.97
C ARG A 65 -6.00 -9.41 1.00
N GLY A 66 -5.07 -10.32 1.34
CA GLY A 66 -4.67 -11.45 0.48
C GLY A 66 -3.91 -11.04 -0.79
N LEU A 67 -3.23 -9.89 -0.77
CA LEU A 67 -2.54 -9.30 -1.92
C LEU A 67 -1.01 -9.49 -1.90
N LEU A 68 -0.48 -10.27 -0.94
CA LEU A 68 0.95 -10.52 -0.71
C LEU A 68 1.16 -11.84 0.03
#